data_AF-A0A352WV95-F1
#
_entry.id   AF-A0A352WV95-F1
#
_cell.length_a   1.000
_cell.length_b   1.000
_cell.length_c   1.000
_cell.angle_alpha   90.00
_cell.angle_beta   90.00
_cell.angle_gamma   90.00
#
_symmetry.space_group_name_H-M   'P 1'
#
loop_
_entity.id
_entity.type
_entity.pdbx_description
1 polymer ?
#
loop_
_entity_poly.entity_id
_entity_poly.type
_entity_poly.pdbx_seq_one_letter_code
_entity_poly.pdbx_strand_id
1 'polypeptide(L)'
;MYLGAALYTIIHFLFIRLSVSKASSFPPPLDIKEEKRLFRLAREGNEEARGKLIEHNLRLVAHIIKKYYTSCKEQEDLLSIGTIGLIKAIDSYDVDNGTRFATYAGKCLQNEILMYFRNRKKTAQDVYIFDPIDTDKDGNALTLQDIMAD
;
A
#
# COMPACT_ATOMS: atom_id res chain seq x y z
N MET A 1 0.23 -1.40 45.09
CA MET A 1 0.93 -0.70 43.98
C MET A 1 1.82 -1.63 43.13
N TYR A 2 2.61 -2.54 43.71
CA TYR A 2 3.54 -3.38 42.92
C TYR A 2 2.90 -4.51 42.09
N LEU A 3 1.74 -5.04 42.50
CA LEU A 3 1.08 -6.15 41.80
C LEU A 3 0.59 -5.75 40.38
N GLY A 4 0.11 -4.52 40.21
CA GLY A 4 -0.33 -4.00 38.91
C GLY A 4 0.83 -3.73 37.94
N ALA A 5 1.97 -3.26 38.46
CA ALA A 5 3.19 -3.07 37.66
C ALA A 5 3.77 -4.41 37.17
N ALA A 6 3.74 -5.45 38.01
CA ALA A 6 4.14 -6.80 37.64
C ALA A 6 3.21 -7.40 36.57
N LEU A 7 1.89 -7.19 36.67
CA LEU A 7 0.94 -7.64 35.66
C LEU A 7 1.17 -6.91 34.32
N TYR A 8 1.41 -5.59 34.36
CA TYR A 8 1.69 -4.80 33.17
C TYR A 8 2.98 -5.25 32.47
N THR A 9 4.07 -5.51 33.22
CA THR A 9 5.31 -6.00 32.63
C THR A 9 5.14 -7.40 32.06
N ILE A 10 4.39 -8.29 32.71
CA ILE A 10 4.10 -9.64 32.21
C ILE A 10 3.26 -9.59 30.92
N ILE A 11 2.22 -8.76 30.88
CA ILE A 11 1.38 -8.55 29.68
C ILE A 11 2.21 -7.95 28.54
N HIS A 12 3.04 -6.96 28.83
CA HIS A 12 3.91 -6.33 27.84
C HIS A 12 4.98 -7.31 27.31
N PHE A 13 5.55 -8.14 28.19
CA PHE A 13 6.52 -9.18 27.80
C PHE A 13 5.88 -10.29 26.97
N LEU A 14 4.65 -10.69 27.31
CA LEU A 14 3.83 -11.61 26.51
C LEU A 14 3.46 -11.02 25.15
N PHE A 15 3.08 -9.74 25.10
CA PHE A 15 2.78 -9.03 23.85
C PHE A 15 4.02 -8.93 22.95
N ILE A 16 5.17 -8.58 23.52
CA ILE A 16 6.46 -8.59 22.80
C ILE A 16 6.78 -9.99 22.29
N ARG A 17 6.69 -11.03 23.13
CA ARG A 17 6.95 -12.42 22.73
C ARG A 17 6.02 -12.91 21.62
N LEU A 18 4.73 -12.56 21.68
CA LEU A 18 3.76 -12.90 20.64
C LEU A 18 4.04 -12.13 19.33
N SER A 19 4.46 -10.87 19.42
CA SER A 19 4.82 -10.05 18.25
C SER A 19 6.11 -10.52 17.57
N VAL A 20 7.10 -10.99 18.35
CA VAL A 20 8.40 -11.47 17.85
C VAL A 20 8.26 -12.79 17.09
N SER A 21 7.29 -13.65 17.42
CA SER A 21 7.02 -14.88 16.65
C SER A 21 6.44 -14.62 15.25
N LYS A 22 5.86 -13.45 14.99
CA LYS A 22 5.41 -13.02 13.64
C LYS A 22 6.43 -12.14 12.91
N ALA A 23 7.56 -11.84 13.53
CA ALA A 23 8.60 -11.04 12.92
C ALA A 23 9.40 -11.91 11.92
N SER A 24 9.10 -11.71 10.63
CA SER A 24 10.09 -11.81 9.54
C SER A 24 10.33 -13.18 8.89
N SER A 25 9.29 -13.93 8.56
CA SER A 25 9.39 -14.80 7.38
C SER A 25 8.03 -14.96 6.74
N PHE A 26 7.70 -14.07 5.79
CA PHE A 26 6.63 -14.36 4.84
C PHE A 26 6.81 -15.77 4.28
N PRO A 27 5.73 -16.55 4.17
CA PRO A 27 5.84 -17.94 3.77
C PRO A 27 6.54 -18.05 2.40
N PRO A 28 7.25 -19.17 2.15
CA PRO A 28 7.93 -19.37 0.88
C PRO A 28 6.91 -19.36 -0.28
N PRO A 29 7.35 -19.04 -1.50
CA PRO A 29 6.45 -19.08 -2.66
C PRO A 29 5.83 -20.47 -2.83
N LEU A 30 4.58 -20.49 -3.27
CA LEU A 30 3.82 -21.72 -3.51
C LEU A 30 4.40 -22.50 -4.69
N ASP A 31 4.19 -23.81 -4.69
CA ASP A 31 4.45 -24.63 -5.89
C ASP A 31 3.49 -24.23 -7.02
N ILE A 32 3.94 -24.34 -8.27
CA ILE A 32 3.19 -23.89 -9.45
C ILE A 32 1.84 -24.61 -9.57
N LYS A 33 1.77 -25.91 -9.23
CA LYS A 33 0.52 -26.67 -9.29
C LYS A 33 -0.46 -26.20 -8.23
N GLU A 34 0.04 -25.96 -7.02
CA GLU A 34 -0.76 -25.49 -5.91
C GLU A 34 -1.24 -24.05 -6.12
N GLU A 35 -0.37 -23.17 -6.60
CA GLU A 35 -0.71 -21.80 -6.98
C GLU A 35 -1.88 -21.78 -7.99
N LYS A 36 -1.81 -22.59 -9.05
CA LYS A 36 -2.91 -22.72 -10.03
C LYS A 36 -4.20 -23.27 -9.42
N ARG A 37 -4.11 -24.21 -8.47
CA ARG A 37 -5.28 -24.74 -7.75
C ARG A 37 -5.94 -23.66 -6.92
N LEU A 38 -5.14 -22.90 -6.17
CA LEU A 38 -5.63 -21.81 -5.32
C LEU A 38 -6.26 -20.68 -6.14
N PHE A 39 -5.71 -20.32 -7.30
CA PHE A 39 -6.34 -19.32 -8.18
C PHE A 39 -7.70 -19.77 -8.71
N ARG A 40 -7.87 -21.06 -9.03
CA ARG A 40 -9.18 -21.60 -9.43
C ARG A 40 -10.20 -21.52 -8.29
N LEU A 41 -9.80 -21.96 -7.09
CA LEU A 41 -10.65 -21.87 -5.90
C LEU A 41 -10.99 -20.43 -5.53
N ALA A 42 -10.04 -19.51 -5.63
CA ALA A 42 -10.26 -18.09 -5.37
C ALA A 42 -11.28 -17.49 -6.35
N ARG A 43 -11.25 -17.90 -7.63
CA ARG A 43 -12.23 -17.50 -8.65
C ARG A 43 -13.64 -18.06 -8.39
N GLU A 44 -13.72 -19.20 -7.70
CA GLU A 44 -14.98 -19.78 -7.19
C GLU A 44 -15.50 -19.09 -5.92
N GLY A 45 -14.79 -18.08 -5.40
CA GLY A 45 -15.18 -17.33 -4.19
C GLY A 45 -14.61 -17.88 -2.89
N ASN A 46 -13.61 -18.75 -2.94
CA ASN A 46 -12.95 -19.25 -1.73
C ASN A 46 -12.00 -18.21 -1.13
N GLU A 47 -12.46 -17.55 -0.06
CA GLU A 47 -11.69 -16.53 0.66
C GLU A 47 -10.41 -17.07 1.32
N GLU A 48 -10.39 -18.34 1.76
CA GLU A 48 -9.19 -18.94 2.35
C GLU A 48 -8.09 -19.12 1.30
N ALA A 49 -8.47 -19.56 0.09
CA ALA A 49 -7.54 -19.69 -1.02
C ALA A 49 -6.99 -18.32 -1.44
N ARG A 50 -7.85 -17.31 -1.47
CA ARG A 50 -7.47 -15.91 -1.72
C ARG A 50 -6.51 -15.38 -0.66
N GLY A 51 -6.79 -15.63 0.62
CA GLY A 51 -5.90 -15.27 1.74
C GLY A 51 -4.51 -15.90 1.61
N LYS A 52 -4.44 -17.20 1.28
CA LYS A 52 -3.16 -17.89 1.04
C LYS A 52 -2.38 -17.26 -0.11
N LEU A 53 -3.04 -16.94 -1.22
CA LEU A 53 -2.38 -16.28 -2.36
C LEU A 53 -1.80 -14.91 -1.95
N ILE A 54 -2.51 -14.13 -1.15
CA ILE A 54 -2.02 -12.84 -0.64
C ILE A 54 -0.78 -13.07 0.22
N GLU A 55 -0.88 -13.89 1.27
CA GLU A 55 0.19 -14.09 2.27
C GLU A 55 1.51 -14.57 1.64
N HIS A 56 1.43 -15.52 0.71
CA HIS A 56 2.60 -16.07 0.02
C HIS A 56 3.24 -15.10 -0.97
N ASN A 57 2.51 -14.06 -1.41
CA ASN A 57 3.00 -13.09 -2.38
C ASN A 57 3.34 -11.70 -1.78
N LEU A 58 3.13 -11.48 -0.47
CA LEU A 58 3.49 -10.22 0.19
C LEU A 58 4.98 -9.85 0.06
N ARG A 59 5.87 -10.84 -0.07
CA ARG A 59 7.31 -10.63 -0.33
C ARG A 59 7.56 -9.81 -1.59
N LEU A 60 6.74 -10.02 -2.62
CA LEU A 60 6.84 -9.30 -3.89
C LEU A 60 6.55 -7.81 -3.71
N VAL A 61 5.57 -7.49 -2.86
CA VAL A 61 5.19 -6.10 -2.52
C VAL A 61 6.38 -5.39 -1.90
N ALA A 62 6.96 -5.97 -0.84
CA ALA A 62 8.12 -5.41 -0.17
C ALA A 62 9.33 -5.24 -1.12
N HIS A 63 9.55 -6.21 -2.00
CA HIS A 63 10.63 -6.14 -2.99
C HIS A 63 10.45 -4.99 -4.00
N ILE A 64 9.22 -4.77 -4.47
CA ILE A 64 8.93 -3.69 -5.44
C ILE A 64 9.05 -2.32 -4.78
N ILE A 65 8.53 -2.16 -3.56
CA ILE A 65 8.56 -0.89 -2.83
C ILE A 65 9.99 -0.46 -2.51
N LYS A 66 10.89 -1.42 -2.23
CA LYS A 66 12.31 -1.14 -1.96
C LYS A 66 12.99 -0.33 -3.09
N LYS A 67 12.46 -0.36 -4.32
CA LYS A 67 12.97 0.43 -5.45
C LYS A 67 12.65 1.92 -5.35
N TYR A 68 11.65 2.29 -4.55
CA TYR A 68 11.21 3.67 -4.35
C TYR A 68 11.85 4.19 -3.06
N TYR A 69 12.93 4.98 -3.19
CA TYR A 69 13.58 5.62 -2.05
C TYR A 69 12.66 6.69 -1.48
N THR A 70 12.11 6.44 -0.30
CA THR A 70 11.18 7.36 0.37
C THR A 70 11.31 7.35 1.89
N SER A 71 10.74 8.34 2.56
CA SER A 71 10.75 8.45 4.03
C SER A 71 10.02 7.26 4.68
N CYS A 72 10.33 6.93 5.95
CA CYS A 72 9.71 5.78 6.63
C CYS A 72 8.17 5.82 6.61
N LYS A 73 7.57 6.99 6.86
CA LYS A 73 6.11 7.17 6.81
C LYS A 73 5.54 6.86 5.43
N GLU A 74 6.21 7.36 4.39
CA GLU A 74 5.75 7.15 3.02
C GLU A 74 5.96 5.69 2.56
N GLN A 75 6.93 4.98 3.14
CA GLN A 75 7.12 3.56 2.87
C GLN A 75 5.95 2.70 3.39
N GLU A 76 5.34 3.05 4.53
CA GLU A 76 4.15 2.38 5.07
C GLU A 76 2.92 2.62 4.18
N ASP A 77 2.76 3.85 3.68
CA ASP A 77 1.71 4.18 2.71
C ASP A 77 1.88 3.36 1.42
N LEU A 78 3.10 3.33 0.87
CA LEU A 78 3.42 2.54 -0.31
C LEU A 78 3.21 1.04 -0.10
N LEU A 79 3.45 0.52 1.11
CA LEU A 79 3.16 -0.87 1.48
C LEU A 79 1.68 -1.17 1.41
N SER A 80 0.86 -0.28 1.97
CA SER A 80 -0.59 -0.41 1.93
C SER A 80 -1.11 -0.35 0.49
N ILE A 81 -0.65 0.61 -0.30
CA ILE A 81 -1.03 0.78 -1.72
C ILE A 81 -0.57 -0.41 -2.57
N GLY A 82 0.66 -0.87 -2.38
CA GLY A 82 1.19 -2.05 -3.07
C GLY A 82 0.41 -3.31 -2.71
N THR A 83 -0.06 -3.43 -1.46
CA THR A 83 -0.91 -4.54 -1.02
C THR A 83 -2.29 -4.49 -1.70
N ILE A 84 -2.88 -3.30 -1.83
CA ILE A 84 -4.12 -3.11 -2.61
C ILE A 84 -3.90 -3.55 -4.08
N GLY A 85 -2.77 -3.17 -4.67
CA GLY A 85 -2.41 -3.59 -6.03
C GLY A 85 -2.24 -5.11 -6.16
N LEU A 86 -1.69 -5.77 -5.13
CA LEU A 86 -1.55 -7.23 -5.11
C LEU A 86 -2.93 -7.88 -5.08
N ILE A 87 -3.81 -7.39 -4.22
CA ILE A 87 -5.17 -7.90 -4.07
C ILE A 87 -5.92 -7.79 -5.41
N LYS A 88 -5.90 -6.61 -6.03
CA LYS A 88 -6.50 -6.41 -7.37
C LYS A 88 -5.91 -7.38 -8.39
N ALA A 89 -4.60 -7.57 -8.38
CA ALA A 89 -3.94 -8.50 -9.28
C ALA A 89 -4.38 -9.95 -9.05
N ILE A 90 -4.59 -10.38 -7.81
CA ILE A 90 -5.12 -11.72 -7.51
C ILE A 90 -6.54 -11.86 -8.04
N ASP A 91 -7.37 -10.84 -7.85
CA ASP A 91 -8.78 -10.84 -8.26
C ASP A 91 -8.96 -10.86 -9.79
N SER A 92 -8.02 -10.27 -10.55
CA SER A 92 -8.09 -10.16 -12.00
C SER A 92 -7.17 -11.10 -12.78
N TYR A 93 -6.32 -11.88 -12.10
CA TYR A 93 -5.36 -12.77 -12.77
C TYR A 93 -6.03 -14.03 -13.32
N ASP A 94 -5.66 -14.38 -14.55
CA ASP A 94 -6.08 -15.62 -15.19
C ASP A 94 -4.90 -16.57 -15.37
N VAL A 95 -5.05 -17.80 -14.85
CA VAL A 95 -4.06 -18.87 -14.93
C VAL A 95 -3.86 -19.42 -16.35
N ASP A 96 -4.85 -19.24 -17.23
CA ASP A 96 -4.84 -19.78 -18.59
C ASP A 96 -4.08 -18.88 -19.57
N ASN A 97 -3.80 -17.63 -19.19
CA ASN A 97 -3.03 -16.66 -19.99
C ASN A 97 -1.52 -16.99 -20.12
N GLY A 98 -1.02 -18.02 -19.44
CA GLY A 98 0.36 -18.52 -19.56
C GLY A 98 1.47 -17.64 -18.97
N THR A 99 1.17 -16.40 -18.58
CA THR A 99 2.11 -15.50 -17.88
C THR A 99 2.30 -15.91 -16.42
N ARG A 100 3.50 -15.75 -15.85
CA ARG A 100 3.73 -15.98 -14.42
C ARG A 100 3.02 -14.92 -13.59
N PHE A 101 2.35 -15.33 -12.51
CA PHE A 101 1.62 -14.41 -11.63
C PHE A 101 2.50 -13.26 -11.12
N ALA A 102 3.72 -13.54 -10.65
CA ALA A 102 4.65 -12.52 -10.17
C ALA A 102 4.94 -11.41 -11.21
N THR A 103 4.99 -11.75 -12.50
CA THR A 103 5.18 -10.78 -13.59
C THR A 103 3.95 -9.90 -13.78
N TYR A 104 2.76 -10.48 -13.75
CA TYR A 104 1.50 -9.76 -13.85
C TYR A 104 1.25 -8.86 -12.64
N ALA A 105 1.38 -9.41 -11.43
CA ALA A 105 1.26 -8.70 -10.17
C ALA A 105 2.26 -7.53 -10.11
N GLY A 106 3.51 -7.74 -10.54
CA GLY A 106 4.52 -6.69 -10.58
C GLY A 106 4.09 -5.45 -11.37
N LYS A 107 3.40 -5.63 -12.52
CA LYS A 107 2.85 -4.51 -13.31
C LYS A 107 1.72 -3.81 -12.58
N CYS A 108 0.81 -4.56 -11.95
CA CYS A 108 -0.33 -4.01 -11.21
C CYS A 108 0.15 -3.19 -10.01
N LEU A 109 1.10 -3.71 -9.24
CA LEU A 109 1.71 -3.03 -8.10
C LEU A 109 2.36 -1.72 -8.49
N GLN A 110 3.19 -1.74 -9.53
CA GLN A 110 3.84 -0.53 -10.04
C GLN A 110 2.82 0.50 -10.51
N ASN A 111 1.75 0.06 -11.18
CA ASN A 111 0.70 0.96 -11.62
C ASN A 111 0.01 1.67 -10.45
N GLU A 112 -0.40 0.95 -9.40
CA GLU A 112 -1.03 1.55 -8.21
C GLU A 112 -0.10 2.54 -7.50
N ILE A 113 1.18 2.17 -7.33
CA ILE A 113 2.19 3.07 -6.75
C ILE A 113 2.35 4.34 -7.59
N LEU A 114 2.41 4.21 -8.92
CA LEU A 114 2.51 5.38 -9.82
C LEU A 114 1.23 6.23 -9.78
N MET A 115 0.05 5.63 -9.65
CA MET A 115 -1.20 6.35 -9.48
C MET A 115 -1.22 7.15 -8.17
N TYR A 116 -0.70 6.58 -7.08
CA TYR A 116 -0.54 7.30 -5.82
C TYR A 116 0.34 8.54 -5.97
N PHE A 117 1.50 8.42 -6.60
CA PHE A 117 2.38 9.57 -6.84
C PHE A 117 1.72 10.64 -7.72
N ARG A 118 0.96 10.23 -8.74
CA ARG A 118 0.22 11.17 -9.61
C ARG A 118 -0.85 11.93 -8.83
N ASN A 119 -1.61 11.24 -7.97
CA ASN A 119 -2.64 11.88 -7.17
C ASN A 119 -2.05 12.86 -6.16
N ARG A 120 -0.93 12.51 -5.50
CA ARG A 120 -0.24 13.45 -4.60
C ARG A 120 0.23 14.72 -5.30
N LYS A 121 0.74 14.61 -6.53
CA LYS A 121 1.15 15.78 -7.32
C LYS A 121 -0.01 16.70 -7.70
N LYS A 122 -1.19 16.14 -7.97
CA LYS A 122 -2.40 16.94 -8.26
C LYS A 122 -2.77 17.81 -7.05
N THR A 123 -2.87 17.21 -5.87
CA THR A 123 -3.22 17.94 -4.64
C THR A 123 -2.16 18.99 -4.25
N ALA A 124 -0.89 18.75 -4.58
CA ALA A 124 0.17 19.75 -4.34
C ALA A 124 0.08 20.99 -5.25
N GLN A 125 -0.73 20.94 -6.31
CA GLN A 125 -0.96 22.07 -7.23
C GLN A 125 -2.28 22.80 -6.96
N ASP A 126 -3.02 22.41 -5.91
CA ASP A 126 -4.22 23.12 -5.50
C ASP A 126 -3.81 24.50 -4.93
N VAL A 127 -4.32 25.58 -5.51
CA VAL A 127 -4.09 26.96 -5.05
C VAL A 127 -5.36 27.45 -4.36
N TYR A 128 -5.24 28.02 -3.17
CA TYR A 128 -6.41 28.55 -2.46
C TYR A 128 -6.83 29.88 -3.08
N ILE A 129 -8.13 30.10 -3.19
CA ILE A 129 -8.69 31.30 -3.83
C ILE A 129 -8.25 32.58 -3.09
N PHE A 130 -8.00 32.48 -1.78
CA PHE A 130 -7.56 33.58 -0.92
C PHE A 130 -6.04 33.75 -0.85
N ASP A 131 -5.27 32.85 -1.46
CA ASP A 131 -3.82 32.99 -1.46
C ASP A 131 -3.43 34.17 -2.37
N PRO A 132 -2.48 35.01 -1.94
CA PRO A 132 -1.97 36.10 -2.76
C PRO A 132 -1.18 35.54 -3.94
N ILE A 133 -1.60 35.88 -5.15
CA ILE A 133 -1.01 35.39 -6.41
C ILE A 133 -0.08 36.45 -7.01
N ASP A 134 -0.45 37.72 -6.85
CA ASP A 134 0.31 38.86 -7.39
C ASP A 134 0.16 40.09 -6.48
N THR A 135 0.84 41.19 -6.83
CA THR A 135 0.75 42.47 -6.12
C THR A 135 0.19 43.53 -7.06
N ASP A 136 -0.84 44.25 -6.65
CA ASP A 136 -1.38 45.36 -7.46
C ASP A 136 -0.39 46.54 -7.48
N LYS A 137 -0.61 47.50 -8.37
CA LYS A 137 0.15 48.75 -8.51
C LYS A 137 0.23 49.56 -7.21
N ASP A 138 -0.73 49.36 -6.32
CA ASP A 138 -0.81 50.00 -5.01
C ASP A 138 -0.11 49.19 -3.88
N GLY A 139 0.49 48.04 -4.20
CA GLY A 139 1.21 47.20 -3.24
C GLY A 139 0.34 46.25 -2.41
N ASN A 140 -0.96 46.16 -2.71
CA ASN A 140 -1.87 45.21 -2.07
C ASN A 140 -1.76 43.82 -2.70
N ALA A 141 -1.93 42.78 -1.89
CA ALA A 141 -1.99 41.40 -2.35
C ALA A 141 -3.25 41.17 -3.21
N LEU A 142 -3.07 40.78 -4.48
CA LEU A 142 -4.13 40.34 -5.37
C LEU A 142 -4.39 38.84 -5.19
N THR A 143 -5.65 38.48 -4.97
CA THR A 143 -6.08 37.09 -4.84
C THR A 143 -6.85 36.62 -6.08
N LEU A 144 -7.06 35.32 -6.24
CA LEU A 144 -7.88 34.78 -7.34
C LEU A 144 -9.35 35.21 -7.23
N GLN A 145 -9.82 35.54 -6.03
CA GLN A 145 -11.20 36.01 -5.82
C GLN A 145 -11.44 37.36 -6.51
N ASP A 146 -10.47 38.27 -6.40
CA ASP A 146 -10.57 39.62 -6.94
C ASP A 146 -10.65 39.59 -8.47
N ILE A 147 -9.90 38.68 -9.11
CA ILE A 147 -9.86 38.51 -10.57
C ILE A 147 -11.15 37.85 -11.12
N MET A 148 -11.84 37.03 -10.32
CA MET A 148 -13.10 36.40 -10.74
C MET A 148 -14.34 37.26 -10.46
N ALA A 149 -14.21 38.31 -9.64
CA ALA A 149 -15.30 39.22 -9.29
C ALA A 149 -15.48 40.35 -10.31
N ASP A 150 -14.47 40.59 -11.15
CA ASP A 150 -14.48 41.49 -12.32
C ASP A 150 -14.95 40.79 -13.60
#